data_AF-A0A377XHK7-F1
#
_entry.id   AF-A0A377XHK7-F1
#
_cell.length_a   1.000
_cell.length_b   1.000
_cell.length_c   1.000
_cell.angle_alpha   90.00
_cell.angle_beta   90.00
_cell.angle_gamma   90.00
#
_symmetry.space_group_name_H-M   'P 1'
#
loop_
_entity.id
_entity.type
_entity.pdbx_description
1 polymer ?
#
loop_
_entity_poly.entity_id
_entity_poly.type
_entity_poly.pdbx_seq_one_letter_code
_entity_poly.pdbx_strand_id
1 'polypeptide(L)' 'MAIKLIAIDMDGTLLLPDHTISPAVKAAIAAARERGVSVVLTTRSPLRWRPQLFERAAYGAAG' A
#
# COMPACT_ATOMS: atom_id res chain seq x y z
N MET A 1 -21.56 -10.20 2.85
CA MET A 1 -20.60 -10.09 1.73
C MET A 1 -19.26 -9.66 2.31
N ALA A 2 -18.16 -10.36 2.03
CA ALA A 2 -16.84 -10.02 2.60
C ALA A 2 -16.01 -9.21 1.59
N ILE A 3 -15.23 -8.25 2.08
CA ILE A 3 -14.27 -7.48 1.27
C ILE A 3 -13.17 -8.43 0.79
N LYS A 4 -12.83 -8.39 -0.50
CA LYS A 4 -11.78 -9.22 -1.12
C LYS A 4 -10.58 -8.41 -1.61
N LEU A 5 -10.75 -7.11 -1.83
CA LEU A 5 -9.72 -6.24 -2.36
C LEU A 5 -9.86 -4.83 -1.77
N ILE A 6 -8.72 -4.22 -1.46
CA ILE A 6 -8.58 -2.83 -1.06
C ILE A 6 -7.61 -2.17 -2.03
N ALA A 7 -8.06 -1.14 -2.74
CA ALA A 7 -7.22 -0.30 -3.57
C ALA A 7 -6.98 1.02 -2.84
N ILE A 8 -5.71 1.40 -2.64
CA ILE A 8 -5.33 2.57 -1.83
C ILE A 8 -4.52 3.52 -2.70
N ASP A 9 -4.93 4.78 -2.75
CA ASP A 9 -4.14 5.85 -3.36
C ASP A 9 -2.90 6.18 -2.50
N MET A 10 -1.87 6.76 -3.11
CA MET A 10 -0.60 7.02 -2.44
C MET A 10 -0.47 8.44 -1.92
N ASP A 11 -0.30 9.41 -2.82
CA ASP A 11 0.04 10.78 -2.48
C ASP A 11 -1.18 11.52 -1.90
N GLY A 12 -1.09 11.94 -0.64
CA GLY A 12 -2.22 12.56 0.07
C GLY A 12 -3.23 11.57 0.65
N THR A 13 -2.95 10.26 0.55
CA THR A 13 -3.78 9.18 1.10
C THR A 13 -2.96 8.23 1.99
N LEU A 14 -2.13 7.36 1.40
CA LEU A 14 -1.31 6.38 2.12
C LEU A 14 -0.04 6.98 2.72
N LEU A 15 0.59 7.88 1.97
CA LEU A 15 1.89 8.46 2.33
C LEU A 15 1.71 9.70 3.20
N LEU A 16 2.51 9.78 4.26
CA LEU A 16 2.72 10.99 5.04
C LEU A 16 3.45 12.06 4.20
N PRO A 17 3.48 13.33 4.65
CA PRO A 17 4.17 14.40 3.92
C PRO A 17 5.66 14.13 3.64
N ASP A 18 6.32 13.32 4.47
CA ASP A 18 7.72 12.88 4.29
C ASP A 18 7.84 11.61 3.41
N HIS A 19 6.74 11.23 2.75
CA HIS A 19 6.58 10.06 1.90
C HIS A 19 6.72 8.72 2.63
N THR A 20 6.64 8.68 3.97
CA THR A 20 6.64 7.44 4.75
C THR A 20 5.23 6.92 5.00
N ILE A 21 5.11 5.67 5.49
CA ILE A 21 3.84 5.08 5.91
C ILE A 21 3.87 4.94 7.43
N SER A 22 2.81 5.41 8.10
CA SER A 22 2.71 5.33 9.54
C SER A 22 2.67 3.87 10.04
N PRO A 23 3.16 3.58 11.26
CA PRO A 23 3.08 2.24 11.84
C PRO A 23 1.65 1.68 11.93
N ALA A 24 0.68 2.54 12.25
CA ALA A 24 -0.72 2.18 12.34
C ALA A 24 -1.29 1.68 11.00
N VAL A 25 -0.96 2.37 9.89
CA VAL A 25 -1.42 1.96 8.56
C VAL A 25 -0.75 0.66 8.12
N LYS A 26 0.53 0.46 8.44
CA LYS A 26 1.20 -0.84 8.21
C LYS A 26 0.50 -1.99 8.93
N ALA A 27 0.14 -1.80 10.21
CA ALA A 27 -0.58 -2.80 10.98
C ALA A 27 -1.97 -3.11 10.40
N ALA A 28 -2.70 -2.08 9.95
CA ALA A 28 -4.01 -2.26 9.32
C ALA A 28 -3.92 -3.04 8.00
N ILE A 29 -2.92 -2.74 7.16
CA ILE A 29 -2.65 -3.47 5.92
C ILE A 29 -2.30 -4.93 6.23
N ALA A 30 -1.46 -5.19 7.23
CA ALA A 30 -1.11 -6.55 7.66
C ALA A 30 -2.35 -7.34 8.09
N ALA A 31 -3.18 -6.78 8.97
CA ALA A 31 -4.41 -7.43 9.43
C ALA A 31 -5.41 -7.70 8.29
N ALA A 32 -5.48 -6.82 7.29
CA ALA A 32 -6.29 -7.08 6.09
C ALA A 32 -5.77 -8.27 5.29
N ARG A 33 -4.45 -8.37 5.12
CA ARG A 33 -3.80 -9.47 4.38
C ARG A 33 -3.92 -10.81 5.11
N GLU A 34 -3.79 -10.82 6.43
CA GLU A 34 -4.03 -12.00 7.28
C GLU A 34 -5.47 -12.53 7.13
N ARG A 35 -6.43 -11.65 6.86
CA ARG A 35 -7.83 -12.00 6.57
C ARG A 35 -8.07 -12.43 5.12
N GLY A 36 -7.01 -12.60 4.32
CA GLY A 36 -7.10 -13.00 2.91
C GLY A 36 -7.56 -11.87 1.97
N VAL A 37 -7.51 -10.61 2.41
CA VAL A 37 -7.86 -9.46 1.57
C VAL A 37 -6.64 -9.00 0.78
N SER A 38 -6.80 -8.86 -0.54
CA SER A 38 -5.74 -8.32 -1.38
C SER A 38 -5.64 -6.80 -1.21
N VAL A 39 -4.43 -6.27 -1.07
CA VAL A 39 -4.19 -4.83 -0.96
C VAL A 39 -3.32 -4.39 -2.13
N VAL A 40 -3.84 -3.46 -2.93
CA VAL A 40 -3.17 -2.95 -4.13
C VAL A 40 -2.97 -1.44 -4.02
N LEU A 41 -1.81 -0.96 -4.47
CA LEU A 41 -1.52 0.45 -4.53
C LEU A 41 -1.99 1.05 -5.85
N THR A 42 -2.57 2.23 -5.76
CA THR A 42 -2.98 3.04 -6.90
C THR A 42 -2.24 4.37 -6.82
N THR A 43 -1.73 4.85 -7.94
CA THR A 43 -1.07 6.15 -7.99
C THR A 43 -1.38 6.82 -9.31
N ARG A 44 -1.59 8.14 -9.25
CA ARG A 44 -1.73 8.97 -10.45
C ARG A 44 -0.41 9.20 -11.18
N SER A 45 0.71 8.96 -10.52
CA SER A 45 2.04 9.24 -11.05
C SER A 45 2.54 8.05 -11.89
N PRO A 46 3.15 8.29 -13.06
CA PRO A 46 3.76 7.20 -13.82
C PRO A 46 4.80 6.45 -12.98
N LEU A 47 4.70 5.12 -12.94
CA LEU A 47 5.60 4.26 -12.17
C LEU A 47 7.09 4.55 -12.45
N ARG A 48 7.43 4.81 -13.71
CA ARG A 48 8.81 5.13 -14.15
C ARG A 48 9.42 6.36 -13.48
N TRP A 49 8.61 7.26 -12.92
CA TRP A 49 9.08 8.48 -12.25
C TRP A 49 9.33 8.30 -10.75
N ARG A 50 8.97 7.13 -10.22
CA ARG A 50 8.96 6.84 -8.79
C ARG A 50 9.42 5.40 -8.51
N PRO A 51 10.65 5.02 -8.92
CA PRO A 51 11.16 3.66 -8.74
C PRO A 51 11.21 3.21 -7.27
N GLN A 52 11.46 4.14 -6.34
CA GLN A 52 11.40 3.91 -4.88
C GLN A 52 10.01 3.47 -4.36
N LEU A 53 8.93 3.66 -5.12
CA LEU A 53 7.63 3.12 -4.76
C LEU A 53 7.60 1.60 -4.93
N PHE A 54 8.42 1.01 -5.80
CA PHE A 54 8.52 -0.43 -5.95
C PHE A 54 9.12 -1.07 -4.70
N GLU A 55 10.20 -0.50 -4.16
CA GLU A 55 10.84 -0.99 -2.93
C GLU A 55 9.93 -0.86 -1.70
N ARG A 56 9.11 0.20 -1.65
CA ARG A 56 8.16 0.43 -0.55
C ARG A 56 6.84 -0.34 -0.71
N ALA A 57 6.39 -0.58 -1.94
CA ALA A 57 5.24 -1.42 -2.27
C ALA A 57 5.55 -2.92 -2.21
N ALA A 58 6.83 -3.29 -2.37
CA ALA A 58 7.34 -4.66 -2.25
C ALA A 58 7.25 -5.23 -0.82
N TYR A 59 6.66 -4.52 0.13
CA TYR A 59 6.09 -5.12 1.34
C TYR A 59 4.96 -6.13 1.05
N GLY A 60 4.73 -6.50 -0.22
CA GLY A 60 3.82 -7.55 -0.63
C GLY A 60 4.28 -8.56 -1.67
N ALA A 61 5.58 -8.70 -1.96
CA ALA A 61 6.06 -9.95 -2.55
C ALA A 61 6.20 -10.98 -1.43
N ALA A 62 5.52 -12.11 -1.60
CA ALA A 62 5.51 -13.22 -0.64
C ALA A 62 6.92 -13.57 -0.14
N GLY A 63 7.05 -13.57 1.18
CA GLY A 63 8.04 -14.26 1.99
C GLY A 63 7.34 -14.68 3.26
#